data_AF-A0A975PHZ1-F1
#
_entry.id   AF-A0A975PHZ1-F1
#
_cell.length_a   1.000
_cell.length_b   1.000
_cell.length_c   1.000
_cell.angle_alpha   90.00
_cell.angle_beta   90.00
_cell.angle_gamma   90.00
#
_symmetry.space_group_name_H-M   'P 1'
#
loop_
_entity.id
_entity.type
_entity.pdbx_description
1 polymer ?
#
loop_
_entity_poly.entity_id
_entity_poly.type
_entity_poly.pdbx_seq_one_letter_code
_entity_poly.pdbx_strand_id
1 'polypeptide(L)'
;MTDNTKGLKKYAEEKTKITLDKVDKAIRELSLSGEKINFNSVATASGVSKTFFYNNKEVRERIEDLRQKQVSREMNQRVKYDKTAKSKDIIIMAKDKKIKELEEENKKLKEQLEILRGKLYEKI
;
A
#
# COMPACT_ATOMS: atom_id res chain seq x y z
N MET A 1 16.58 -22.01 -54.27
CA MET A 1 15.46 -21.18 -53.75
C MET A 1 15.46 -21.22 -52.23
N THR A 2 16.51 -20.76 -51.54
CA THR A 2 16.68 -21.00 -50.08
C THR A 2 17.70 -20.08 -49.40
N ASP A 3 17.61 -18.75 -49.62
CA ASP A 3 18.46 -17.80 -48.87
C ASP A 3 17.70 -16.63 -48.21
N ASN A 4 16.58 -16.17 -48.80
CA ASN A 4 15.80 -15.05 -48.23
C ASN A 4 15.09 -15.39 -46.90
N THR A 5 14.78 -16.66 -46.63
CA THR A 5 14.05 -17.08 -45.42
C THR A 5 14.89 -17.02 -44.15
N LYS A 6 16.20 -17.22 -44.25
CA LYS A 6 17.11 -17.15 -43.09
C LYS A 6 17.28 -15.72 -42.57
N GLY A 7 17.38 -14.74 -43.47
CA GLY A 7 17.47 -13.32 -43.10
C GLY A 7 16.19 -12.80 -42.45
N LEU A 8 15.03 -13.15 -43.00
CA LEU A 8 13.71 -12.81 -42.45
C LEU A 8 13.51 -13.38 -41.04
N LYS A 9 13.93 -14.63 -40.81
CA LYS A 9 13.82 -15.27 -39.49
C LYS A 9 14.71 -14.58 -38.45
N LYS A 10 15.97 -14.29 -38.79
CA LYS A 10 16.89 -13.56 -37.89
C LYS A 10 16.35 -12.17 -37.52
N TYR A 11 15.83 -11.43 -38.50
CA TYR A 11 15.26 -10.12 -38.24
C TYR A 11 14.04 -10.18 -37.29
N ALA A 12 13.18 -11.19 -37.47
CA ALA A 12 12.02 -11.39 -36.58
C ALA A 12 12.45 -11.74 -35.14
N GLU A 13 13.46 -12.59 -34.99
CA GLU A 13 14.04 -12.94 -33.68
C GLU A 13 14.64 -11.72 -32.98
N GLU A 14 15.42 -10.91 -33.70
CA GLU A 14 16.04 -9.70 -33.16
C GLU A 14 15.01 -8.64 -32.76
N LYS A 15 13.98 -8.44 -33.59
CA LYS A 15 12.85 -7.56 -33.28
C LYS A 15 12.11 -8.02 -32.02
N THR A 16 11.94 -9.33 -31.86
CA THR A 16 11.29 -9.91 -30.67
C THR A 16 12.13 -9.64 -29.42
N LYS A 17 13.45 -9.85 -29.50
CA LYS A 17 14.38 -9.58 -28.40
C LYS A 17 14.35 -8.11 -27.96
N ILE A 18 14.38 -7.17 -28.90
CA ILE A 18 14.27 -5.73 -28.62
C ILE A 18 12.93 -5.42 -27.94
N THR A 19 11.85 -6.05 -28.39
CA THR A 19 10.51 -5.84 -27.81
C THR A 19 10.44 -6.36 -26.38
N LEU A 20 11.04 -7.51 -26.10
CA LEU A 20 11.14 -8.06 -24.74
C LEU A 20 11.93 -7.13 -23.81
N ASP A 21 13.06 -6.58 -24.27
CA ASP A 21 13.85 -5.66 -23.46
C ASP A 21 13.08 -4.36 -23.12
N LYS A 22 12.29 -3.84 -24.06
CA LYS A 22 11.39 -2.70 -23.80
C LYS A 22 10.36 -3.01 -22.71
N VAL A 23 9.76 -4.19 -22.75
CA VAL A 23 8.81 -4.63 -21.72
C VAL A 23 9.50 -4.74 -20.37
N ASP A 24 10.68 -5.34 -20.33
CA ASP A 24 11.44 -5.52 -19.10
C ASP A 24 11.87 -4.19 -18.48
N LYS A 25 12.31 -3.24 -19.31
CA LYS A 25 12.63 -1.88 -18.88
C LYS A 25 11.40 -1.18 -18.29
N ALA A 26 10.26 -1.24 -18.97
CA ALA A 26 9.02 -0.65 -18.50
C ALA A 26 8.54 -1.27 -17.16
N ILE A 27 8.63 -2.59 -17.01
CA ILE A 27 8.30 -3.27 -15.76
C ILE A 27 9.20 -2.79 -14.62
N ARG A 28 10.51 -2.64 -14.88
CA ARG A 28 11.47 -2.13 -13.88
C ARG A 28 11.15 -0.70 -13.48
N GLU A 29 10.88 0.17 -14.44
CA GLU A 29 10.52 1.57 -14.18
C GLU A 29 9.25 1.68 -13.34
N LEU A 30 8.18 0.98 -13.73
CA LEU A 30 6.93 0.93 -12.96
C LEU A 30 7.12 0.37 -11.54
N SER A 31 7.98 -0.65 -11.39
CA SER A 31 8.29 -1.21 -10.09
C SER A 31 9.08 -0.25 -9.19
N LEU A 32 9.95 0.59 -9.76
CA LEU A 32 10.74 1.58 -9.04
C LEU A 32 9.91 2.81 -8.68
N SER A 33 9.02 3.26 -9.58
CA SER A 33 8.09 4.38 -9.31
C SER A 33 6.94 3.98 -8.39
N GLY A 34 6.76 2.68 -8.12
CA GLY A 34 5.66 2.16 -7.31
C GLY A 34 4.30 2.24 -8.02
N GLU A 35 4.31 2.41 -9.34
CA GLU A 35 3.11 2.44 -10.16
C GLU A 35 2.47 1.05 -10.29
N LYS A 36 1.23 1.02 -10.78
CA LYS A 36 0.51 -0.23 -11.00
C LYS A 36 1.16 -1.01 -12.13
N ILE A 37 1.54 -2.26 -11.89
CA ILE A 37 1.99 -3.17 -12.94
C ILE A 37 0.77 -3.94 -13.48
N ASN A 38 0.36 -3.64 -14.71
CA ASN A 38 -0.69 -4.36 -15.45
C ASN A 38 -0.49 -4.16 -16.96
N PHE A 39 -1.25 -4.88 -17.80
CA PHE A 39 -1.09 -4.77 -19.26
C PHE A 39 -1.29 -3.36 -19.82
N ASN A 40 -2.11 -2.52 -19.19
CA ASN A 40 -2.32 -1.15 -19.66
C ASN A 40 -1.09 -0.29 -19.37
N SER A 41 -0.63 -0.26 -18.11
CA SER A 41 0.54 0.53 -17.72
C SER A 41 1.81 0.05 -18.42
N VAL A 42 2.01 -1.26 -18.54
CA VAL A 42 3.16 -1.83 -19.25
C VAL A 42 3.09 -1.51 -20.75
N ALA A 43 1.92 -1.53 -21.39
CA ALA A 43 1.78 -1.13 -22.80
C ALA A 43 2.11 0.36 -22.99
N THR A 44 1.58 1.22 -22.11
CA THR A 44 1.83 2.66 -22.16
C THR A 44 3.31 2.98 -21.95
N ALA A 45 3.96 2.33 -20.99
CA ALA A 45 5.37 2.58 -20.66
C ALA A 45 6.35 1.97 -21.67
N SER A 46 6.10 0.76 -22.18
CA SER A 46 7.01 0.10 -23.13
C SER A 46 6.76 0.47 -24.59
N GLY A 47 5.60 1.06 -24.91
CA GLY A 47 5.14 1.27 -26.29
C GLY A 47 4.81 -0.02 -27.03
N VAL A 48 4.72 -1.16 -26.33
CA VAL A 48 4.40 -2.46 -26.90
C VAL A 48 2.90 -2.72 -26.80
N SER A 49 2.31 -3.27 -27.87
CA SER A 49 0.87 -3.52 -27.92
C SER A 49 0.47 -4.65 -26.96
N LYS A 50 -0.75 -4.55 -26.41
CA LYS A 50 -1.30 -5.62 -25.55
C LYS A 50 -1.41 -6.95 -26.28
N THR A 51 -1.65 -6.92 -27.59
CA THR A 51 -1.68 -8.12 -28.44
C THR A 51 -0.36 -8.89 -28.37
N PHE A 52 0.79 -8.21 -28.31
CA PHE A 52 2.08 -8.86 -28.12
C PHE A 52 2.15 -9.59 -26.78
N PHE A 53 1.65 -9.00 -25.70
CA PHE A 53 1.60 -9.64 -24.38
C PHE A 53 0.72 -10.89 -24.40
N TYR A 54 -0.43 -10.84 -25.07
CA TYR A 54 -1.28 -12.02 -25.18
C TYR A 54 -0.66 -13.11 -26.08
N ASN A 55 0.10 -12.75 -27.10
CA ASN A 55 0.74 -13.73 -27.96
C ASN A 55 2.03 -14.32 -27.35
N ASN A 56 2.60 -13.66 -26.34
CA ASN A 56 3.81 -14.11 -25.65
C ASN A 56 3.49 -14.53 -24.21
N LYS A 57 3.31 -15.85 -24.02
CA LYS A 57 2.89 -16.44 -22.74
C LYS A 57 3.80 -16.07 -21.57
N GLU A 58 5.10 -16.08 -21.76
CA GLU A 58 6.07 -15.75 -20.70
C GLU A 58 5.93 -14.30 -20.23
N VAL A 59 5.75 -13.37 -21.17
CA VAL A 59 5.50 -11.95 -20.85
C VAL A 59 4.19 -11.78 -20.11
N ARG A 60 3.13 -12.49 -20.55
CA ARG A 60 1.82 -12.46 -19.89
C ARG A 60 1.94 -12.90 -18.43
N GLU A 61 2.48 -14.09 -18.19
CA GLU A 61 2.62 -14.69 -16.86
C GLU A 61 3.42 -13.78 -15.94
N ARG A 62 4.52 -13.22 -16.44
CA ARG A 62 5.35 -12.29 -15.65
C ARG A 62 4.60 -11.04 -15.21
N ILE A 63 3.81 -10.42 -16.10
CA ILE A 63 3.02 -9.23 -15.75
C ILE A 63 1.92 -9.58 -14.73
N GLU A 64 1.27 -10.74 -14.90
CA GLU A 64 0.21 -11.21 -13.99
C GLU A 64 0.75 -11.52 -12.59
N ASP A 65 1.89 -12.21 -12.51
CA ASP A 65 2.57 -12.54 -11.25
C ASP A 65 2.96 -11.28 -10.48
N LEU A 66 3.55 -10.31 -11.18
CA LEU A 66 3.95 -9.04 -10.57
C LEU A 66 2.74 -8.24 -10.09
N ARG A 67 1.66 -8.23 -10.88
CA ARG A 67 0.39 -7.61 -10.49
C ARG A 67 -0.16 -8.26 -9.23
N GLN A 68 -0.18 -9.59 -9.16
CA GLN A 68 -0.69 -10.32 -8.00
C GLN A 68 0.13 -10.01 -6.75
N LYS A 69 1.46 -10.02 -6.85
CA LYS A 69 2.37 -9.65 -5.75
C LYS A 69 2.11 -8.22 -5.25
N GLN A 70 1.87 -7.27 -6.15
CA GLN A 70 1.54 -5.89 -5.79
C GLN A 70 0.22 -5.82 -5.00
N VAL A 71 -0.83 -6.49 -5.49
CA VAL A 71 -2.14 -6.55 -4.79
C VAL A 71 -2.00 -7.18 -3.40
N SER A 72 -1.32 -8.32 -3.29
CA SER A 72 -1.11 -8.97 -2.00
C SER A 72 -0.35 -8.09 -1.01
N ARG A 73 0.64 -7.33 -1.48
CA ARG A 73 1.39 -6.38 -0.64
C ARG A 73 0.49 -5.26 -0.13
N GLU A 74 -0.33 -4.66 -0.99
CA GLU A 74 -1.29 -3.60 -0.63
C GLU A 74 -2.32 -4.11 0.39
N MET A 75 -2.88 -5.29 0.16
CA MET A 75 -3.82 -5.92 1.10
C MET A 75 -3.20 -6.14 2.47
N ASN A 76 -1.99 -6.70 2.52
CA ASN A 76 -1.28 -6.95 3.77
C ASN A 76 -0.95 -5.65 4.53
N GLN A 77 -0.61 -4.58 3.82
CA GLN A 77 -0.39 -3.26 4.43
C GLN A 77 -1.68 -2.71 5.05
N ARG A 78 -2.81 -2.79 4.34
CA ARG A 78 -4.12 -2.37 4.85
C ARG A 78 -4.52 -3.14 6.10
N VAL A 79 -4.38 -4.47 6.09
CA VAL A 79 -4.71 -5.31 7.26
C VAL A 79 -3.84 -4.95 8.47
N LYS A 80 -2.55 -4.69 8.28
CA LYS A 80 -1.66 -4.24 9.37
C LYS A 80 -2.06 -2.88 9.91
N TYR A 81 -2.43 -1.95 9.02
CA TYR A 81 -2.89 -0.61 9.41
C TYR A 81 -4.19 -0.70 10.24
N ASP A 82 -5.20 -1.43 9.77
CA ASP A 82 -6.48 -1.57 10.45
C ASP A 82 -6.34 -2.21 11.84
N LYS A 83 -5.49 -3.23 11.99
CA LYS A 83 -5.18 -3.82 13.30
C LYS A 83 -4.55 -2.81 14.24
N THR A 84 -3.64 -1.99 13.73
CA THR A 84 -2.95 -0.95 14.52
C THR A 84 -3.92 0.17 14.91
N ALA A 85 -4.79 0.61 13.99
CA ALA A 85 -5.81 1.62 14.26
C ALA A 85 -6.77 1.16 15.37
N LYS A 86 -7.35 -0.05 15.26
CA LYS A 86 -8.22 -0.62 16.29
C LYS A 86 -7.53 -0.73 17.66
N SER A 87 -6.25 -1.11 17.66
CA SER A 87 -5.47 -1.20 18.91
C SER A 87 -5.27 0.17 19.57
N LYS A 88 -5.05 1.22 18.76
CA LYS A 88 -4.95 2.60 19.25
C LYS A 88 -6.29 3.10 19.79
N ASP A 89 -7.40 2.80 19.13
CA ASP A 89 -8.74 3.21 19.57
C ASP A 89 -9.07 2.65 20.95
N ILE A 90 -8.74 1.37 21.21
CA ILE A 90 -8.92 0.75 22.53
C ILE A 90 -8.10 1.50 23.60
N ILE A 91 -6.86 1.87 23.30
CA ILE A 91 -6.00 2.61 24.23
C ILE A 91 -6.56 4.01 24.49
N ILE A 92 -7.06 4.70 23.47
CA ILE A 92 -7.69 6.02 23.60
C ILE A 92 -8.92 5.93 24.50
N MET A 93 -9.83 4.98 24.24
CA MET A 93 -11.03 4.78 25.07
C MET A 93 -10.69 4.50 26.54
N ALA A 94 -9.66 3.69 26.81
CA ALA A 94 -9.21 3.40 28.17
C ALA A 94 -8.63 4.66 28.85
N LYS A 95 -7.87 5.47 28.12
CA LYS A 95 -7.32 6.73 28.61
C LYS A 95 -8.41 7.75 28.90
N ASP A 96 -9.37 7.92 27.99
CA ASP A 96 -10.50 8.85 28.15
C ASP A 96 -11.34 8.48 29.37
N LYS A 97 -11.60 7.18 29.57
CA LYS A 97 -12.27 6.69 30.79
C LYS A 97 -11.49 7.09 32.04
N LYS A 98 -10.16 6.89 32.04
CA LYS A 98 -9.33 7.23 33.20
C LYS A 98 -9.28 8.73 33.46
N ILE A 99 -9.23 9.56 32.41
CA ILE A 99 -9.30 11.01 32.53
C ILE A 99 -10.61 11.42 33.19
N LYS A 100 -11.74 10.89 32.73
CA LYS A 100 -13.05 11.19 33.31
C LYS A 100 -13.15 10.81 34.80
N GLU A 101 -12.65 9.63 35.17
CA GLU A 101 -12.60 9.21 36.58
C GLU A 101 -11.77 10.17 37.44
N LEU A 102 -10.60 10.59 36.92
CA LEU A 102 -9.73 11.54 37.61
C LEU A 102 -10.34 12.94 37.72
N GLU A 103 -11.06 13.40 36.70
CA GLU A 103 -11.78 14.68 36.72
C GLU A 103 -12.90 14.69 37.76
N GLU A 104 -13.68 13.60 37.84
CA GLU A 104 -14.73 13.43 38.86
C GLU A 104 -14.15 13.39 40.28
N GLU A 105 -13.04 12.67 40.48
CA GLU A 105 -12.35 12.63 41.77
C GLU A 105 -11.80 14.01 42.16
N ASN A 106 -11.15 14.71 41.23
CA ASN A 106 -10.62 16.06 41.46
C ASN A 106 -11.73 17.04 41.83
N LYS A 107 -12.89 16.95 41.18
CA LYS A 107 -14.07 17.75 41.51
C LYS A 107 -14.54 17.49 42.94
N LYS A 108 -14.71 16.22 43.33
CA LYS A 108 -15.13 15.85 44.70
C LYS A 108 -14.15 16.33 45.76
N LEU A 109 -12.85 16.19 45.51
CA LEU A 109 -11.81 16.67 46.43
C LEU A 109 -11.85 18.19 46.61
N LYS A 110 -12.08 18.94 45.52
CA LYS A 110 -12.25 20.40 45.59
C LYS A 110 -13.49 20.79 46.41
N GLU A 111 -14.62 20.12 46.20
CA GLU A 111 -15.84 20.36 46.99
C GLU A 111 -15.63 20.09 48.49
N GLN A 112 -14.94 18.98 48.83
CA GLN A 112 -14.61 18.66 50.21
C GLN A 112 -13.68 19.71 50.86
N LEU A 113 -12.70 20.22 50.11
CA LEU A 113 -11.80 21.28 50.58
C LEU A 113 -12.56 22.58 50.88
N GLU A 114 -13.49 22.99 50.00
CA GLU A 114 -14.31 24.19 50.22
C GLU A 114 -15.19 24.07 51.47
N ILE A 115 -15.84 22.92 51.68
CA ILE A 115 -16.63 22.67 52.90
C ILE A 115 -15.75 22.75 54.14
N LEU A 116 -14.57 22.13 54.12
CA LEU A 116 -13.66 22.13 55.27
C LEU A 116 -13.12 23.52 55.58
N ARG A 117 -12.82 24.32 54.55
CA ARG A 117 -12.44 25.73 54.70
C ARG A 117 -13.55 26.54 55.34
N GLY A 118 -14.79 26.41 54.87
CA GLY A 118 -15.94 27.10 55.48
C GLY A 118 -16.09 26.81 56.97
N LYS A 119 -16.01 25.54 57.37
CA LYS A 119 -16.06 25.11 58.78
C LYS A 119 -14.91 25.66 59.63
N LEU A 120 -13.75 25.92 59.03
CA LEU A 120 -12.61 26.52 59.74
C LEU A 120 -12.86 28.00 60.03
N TYR A 121 -13.43 28.74 59.07
CA TYR A 121 -13.78 30.15 59.25
C TYR A 121 -14.94 30.37 60.25
N GLU A 122 -15.88 29.43 60.36
CA GLU A 122 -16.95 29.49 61.36
C GLU A 122 -16.47 29.29 62.82
N LYS A 123 -15.25 28.76 63.01
CA LYS A 123 -14.67 28.48 64.34
C LYS A 123 -13.73 29.58 64.86
N ILE A 124 -13.54 30.65 64.09
CA ILE A 124 -12.81 31.87 64.48
C ILE A 124 -13.84 32.92 64.89
#